data_AF-A0A212EH51-F1
#
_entry.id   AF-A0A212EH51-F1
#
_cell.length_a   1.000
_cell.length_b   1.000
_cell.length_c   1.000
_cell.angle_alpha   90.00
_cell.angle_beta   90.00
_cell.angle_gamma   90.00
#
_symmetry.space_group_name_H-M   'P 1'
#
loop_
_entity.id
_entity.type
_entity.pdbx_description
1 polymer ?
#
loop_
_entity_poly.entity_id
_entity_poly.type
_entity_poly.pdbx_seq_one_letter_code
_entity_poly.pdbx_strand_id
1 'polypeptide(L)'
;MAFRYREDLVGKRFLSVSGVSKINVNKVSEWGWKAGVIRAASHKDNKNKELQVLVEYDGVDWQRREWVAVYSRRTFRVFLVERTLVWAHRKSEKDEVKWPALTFSPLSSDVTLEDLQPVEFLHDRQLGFLDYNNLKPYQEWDAVLAGSESGVDSSTLSSLASEAAEWRTVQDGQRILTTTPSVLGGCRAQVYRVAGATQWYTAVIVGVNEHTGELTVTDDTVLEEHSEDPSLVQMRLLGDGVIESIMRGEVVGVMPRRSRSNLQRVDREATKSPATTGGRKKTSVRSNGQLTSAEPTPQPTGMYEQLK
;
A
#
# COMPACT_ATOMS: atom_id res chain seq x y z
N MET A 1 -2.78 -7.76 -26.01
CA MET A 1 -3.27 -6.88 -24.92
C MET A 1 -2.07 -6.40 -24.12
N ALA A 2 -2.15 -5.24 -23.46
CA ALA A 2 -1.03 -4.65 -22.73
C ALA A 2 -0.92 -5.16 -21.29
N PHE A 3 0.31 -5.16 -20.74
CA PHE A 3 0.56 -5.41 -19.32
C PHE A 3 0.11 -4.21 -18.46
N ARG A 4 -0.30 -4.47 -17.20
CA ARG A 4 -0.54 -3.42 -16.21
C ARG A 4 0.80 -2.95 -15.63
N TYR A 5 1.17 -1.70 -15.89
CA TYR A 5 2.36 -1.06 -15.33
C TYR A 5 2.04 0.36 -14.84
N ARG A 6 2.93 0.94 -14.02
CA ARG A 6 2.95 2.36 -13.65
C ARG A 6 4.36 2.92 -13.80
N GLU A 7 4.51 4.25 -13.93
CA GLU A 7 5.83 4.87 -14.04
C GLU A 7 6.46 5.16 -12.67
N ASP A 8 5.69 5.68 -11.70
CA ASP A 8 6.10 5.98 -10.33
C ASP A 8 6.99 4.90 -9.70
N LEU A 9 8.13 5.28 -9.11
CA LEU A 9 9.03 4.33 -8.44
C LEU A 9 8.56 3.96 -7.04
N VAL A 10 7.86 4.86 -6.34
CA VAL A 10 7.48 4.64 -4.95
C VAL A 10 6.54 3.44 -4.79
N GLY A 11 6.76 2.69 -3.71
CA GLY A 11 6.03 1.47 -3.39
C GLY A 11 6.26 0.27 -4.29
N LYS A 12 7.13 0.35 -5.29
CA LYS A 12 7.56 -0.78 -6.11
C LYS A 12 8.67 -1.58 -5.41
N ARG A 13 8.77 -2.86 -5.73
CA ARG A 13 9.95 -3.67 -5.42
C ARG A 13 11.12 -3.36 -6.37
N PHE A 14 12.34 -3.58 -5.89
CA PHE A 14 13.56 -3.43 -6.68
C PHE A 14 14.48 -4.63 -6.48
N LEU A 15 15.34 -4.88 -7.46
CA LEU A 15 16.44 -5.85 -7.40
C LEU A 15 17.74 -5.12 -7.75
N SER A 16 18.80 -5.31 -6.96
CA SER A 16 20.07 -4.61 -7.17
C SER A 16 21.30 -5.49 -6.98
N VAL A 17 22.37 -5.16 -7.69
CA VAL A 17 23.72 -5.73 -7.52
C VAL A 17 24.71 -4.59 -7.35
N SER A 18 25.53 -4.65 -6.29
CA SER A 18 26.41 -3.54 -5.90
C SER A 18 27.53 -3.29 -6.92
N GLY A 19 27.88 -2.01 -7.10
CA GLY A 19 28.95 -1.55 -8.01
C GLY A 19 30.32 -2.19 -7.75
N VAL A 20 30.61 -2.52 -6.48
CA VAL A 20 31.87 -3.15 -6.06
C VAL A 20 31.90 -4.67 -6.24
N SER A 21 30.76 -5.31 -6.56
CA SER A 21 30.71 -6.75 -6.77
C SER A 21 31.48 -7.17 -8.03
N LYS A 22 32.28 -8.23 -7.90
CA LYS A 22 32.74 -9.02 -9.04
C LYS A 22 31.60 -9.96 -9.44
N ILE A 23 31.25 -9.96 -10.72
CA ILE A 23 30.17 -10.78 -11.29
C ILE A 23 30.71 -11.61 -12.46
N ASN A 24 30.16 -12.81 -12.64
CA ASN A 24 30.37 -13.63 -13.84
C ASN A 24 29.13 -13.47 -14.72
N VAL A 25 29.26 -12.90 -15.91
CA VAL A 25 28.11 -12.54 -16.75
C VAL A 25 27.28 -13.75 -17.16
N ASN A 26 27.94 -14.89 -17.45
CA ASN A 26 27.33 -16.18 -17.79
C ASN A 26 26.57 -16.86 -16.61
N LYS A 27 26.47 -16.20 -15.45
CA LYS A 27 25.92 -16.75 -14.21
C LYS A 27 25.09 -15.72 -13.42
N VAL A 28 24.09 -15.14 -14.09
CA VAL A 28 23.20 -14.10 -13.52
C VAL A 28 22.58 -14.50 -12.17
N SER A 29 22.25 -15.77 -11.98
CA SER A 29 21.67 -16.31 -10.73
C SER A 29 22.65 -16.38 -9.55
N GLU A 30 23.96 -16.35 -9.78
CA GLU A 30 25.00 -16.33 -8.72
C GLU A 30 25.45 -14.91 -8.33
N TRP A 31 24.88 -13.86 -8.94
CA TRP A 31 25.19 -12.49 -8.53
C TRP A 31 24.64 -12.21 -7.13
N GLY A 32 25.32 -11.34 -6.38
CA GLY A 32 24.91 -10.92 -5.03
C GLY A 32 23.71 -9.98 -5.03
N TRP A 33 22.55 -10.48 -5.48
CA TRP A 33 21.29 -9.76 -5.55
C TRP A 33 20.80 -9.33 -4.17
N LYS A 34 20.30 -8.10 -4.09
CA LYS A 34 19.51 -7.59 -2.96
C LYS A 34 18.14 -7.15 -3.45
N ALA A 35 17.10 -7.62 -2.78
CA ALA A 35 15.72 -7.19 -2.98
C ALA A 35 15.28 -6.17 -1.92
N GLY A 36 14.20 -5.44 -2.19
CA GLY A 36 13.63 -4.48 -1.26
C GLY A 36 12.48 -3.68 -1.86
N VAL A 37 12.08 -2.60 -1.18
CA VAL A 37 11.02 -1.67 -1.61
C VAL A 37 11.57 -0.24 -1.70
N ILE A 38 11.21 0.47 -2.77
CA ILE A 38 11.45 1.92 -2.90
C ILE A 38 10.37 2.66 -2.10
N ARG A 39 10.78 3.45 -1.11
CA ARG A 39 9.86 4.19 -0.22
C ARG A 39 9.67 5.65 -0.61
N ALA A 40 10.71 6.27 -1.15
CA ALA A 40 10.66 7.63 -1.69
C ALA A 40 11.62 7.80 -2.87
N ALA A 41 11.41 8.84 -3.67
CA ALA A 41 12.25 9.26 -4.78
C ALA A 41 12.54 10.76 -4.68
N SER A 42 13.72 11.18 -5.14
CA SER A 42 14.14 12.59 -5.14
C SER A 42 13.60 13.40 -6.33
N HIS A 43 13.18 12.72 -7.40
CA HIS A 43 12.79 13.34 -8.67
C HIS A 43 11.70 12.51 -9.37
N LYS A 44 10.78 13.17 -10.07
CA LYS A 44 9.73 12.51 -10.88
C LYS A 44 10.28 11.93 -12.20
N ASP A 45 11.30 12.56 -12.78
CA ASP A 45 11.97 12.01 -13.96
C ASP A 45 12.92 10.86 -13.56
N ASN A 46 12.44 9.65 -13.82
CA ASN A 46 13.19 8.41 -13.67
C ASN A 46 14.53 8.38 -14.44
N LYS A 47 14.74 9.24 -15.45
CA LYS A 47 15.96 9.28 -16.26
C LYS A 47 17.03 10.22 -15.72
N ASN A 48 16.71 11.12 -14.78
CA ASN A 48 17.63 12.09 -14.19
C ASN A 48 18.84 11.39 -13.56
N LYS A 49 20.06 11.84 -13.90
CA LYS A 49 21.32 11.22 -13.42
C LYS A 49 21.64 11.50 -11.96
N GLU A 50 20.96 12.48 -11.35
CA GLU A 50 21.03 12.77 -9.92
C GLU A 50 19.91 12.06 -9.14
N LEU A 51 19.12 11.17 -9.77
CA LEU A 51 18.07 10.40 -9.11
C LEU A 51 18.65 9.54 -7.96
N GLN A 52 18.29 9.96 -6.75
CA GLN A 52 18.36 9.16 -5.54
C GLN A 52 16.97 8.60 -5.20
N VAL A 53 16.94 7.40 -4.63
CA VAL A 53 15.73 6.76 -4.06
C VAL A 53 16.01 6.28 -2.64
N LEU A 54 15.00 6.38 -1.76
CA LEU A 54 15.07 5.87 -0.40
C LEU A 54 14.63 4.40 -0.41
N VAL A 55 15.52 3.49 -0.04
CA VAL A 55 15.26 2.05 -0.07
C VAL A 55 15.20 1.43 1.32
N GLU A 56 14.27 0.49 1.48
CA GLU A 56 14.29 -0.52 2.55
C GLU A 56 14.61 -1.88 1.91
N TYR A 57 15.62 -2.58 2.45
CA TYR A 57 16.01 -3.91 1.96
C TYR A 57 15.22 -5.02 2.68
N ASP A 58 14.88 -6.07 1.94
CA ASP A 58 14.26 -7.26 2.53
C ASP A 58 15.19 -7.90 3.58
N GLY A 59 14.61 -8.31 4.71
CA GLY A 59 15.36 -8.90 5.84
C GLY A 59 16.17 -7.90 6.67
N VAL A 60 16.04 -6.59 6.43
CA VAL A 60 16.74 -5.52 7.17
C VAL A 60 15.74 -4.63 7.89
N ASP A 61 16.07 -4.17 9.10
CA ASP A 61 15.24 -3.23 9.85
C ASP A 61 15.08 -1.88 9.10
N TRP A 62 13.86 -1.34 9.10
CA TRP A 62 13.51 -0.11 8.38
C TRP A 62 14.29 1.13 8.86
N GLN A 63 14.79 1.15 10.08
CA GLN A 63 15.66 2.22 10.60
C GLN A 63 16.98 2.31 9.84
N ARG A 64 17.37 1.25 9.12
CA ARG A 64 18.57 1.19 8.27
C ARG A 64 18.29 1.54 6.80
N ARG A 65 17.12 2.12 6.50
CA ARG A 65 16.81 2.72 5.19
C ARG A 65 17.88 3.71 4.77
N GLU A 66 18.22 3.73 3.48
CA GLU A 66 19.26 4.62 2.93
C GLU A 66 18.83 5.26 1.61
N TRP A 67 19.26 6.50 1.39
CA TRP A 67 19.14 7.18 0.10
C TRP A 67 20.27 6.73 -0.82
N VAL A 68 19.93 6.04 -1.91
CA VAL A 68 20.90 5.47 -2.85
C VAL A 68 20.81 6.15 -4.21
N ALA A 69 21.96 6.59 -4.75
CA ALA A 69 22.07 7.17 -6.08
C ALA A 69 22.00 6.08 -7.16
N VAL A 70 20.90 6.03 -7.92
CA VAL A 70 20.55 4.94 -8.84
C VAL A 70 21.54 4.82 -10.01
N TYR A 71 21.98 5.95 -10.55
CA TYR A 71 22.90 6.02 -11.69
C TYR A 71 24.39 6.02 -11.31
N SER A 72 24.71 5.92 -10.01
CA SER A 72 26.08 5.80 -9.54
C SER A 72 26.61 4.38 -9.75
N ARG A 73 27.53 4.22 -10.73
CA ARG A 73 28.29 2.97 -10.94
C ARG A 73 29.11 2.51 -9.74
N ARG A 74 29.37 3.39 -8.76
CA ARG A 74 30.01 3.03 -7.48
C ARG A 74 29.02 2.33 -6.54
N THR A 75 27.74 2.68 -6.63
CA THR A 75 26.66 2.16 -5.80
C THR A 75 26.11 0.85 -6.38
N PHE A 76 25.76 0.85 -7.67
CA PHE A 76 25.16 -0.30 -8.36
C PHE A 76 25.83 -0.58 -9.71
N ARG A 77 25.98 -1.88 -10.00
CA ARG A 77 26.13 -2.39 -11.37
C ARG A 77 24.78 -2.46 -12.05
N VAL A 78 23.81 -3.03 -11.35
CA VAL A 78 22.45 -3.28 -11.83
C VAL A 78 21.47 -2.79 -10.77
N PHE A 79 20.45 -2.05 -11.20
CA PHE A 79 19.30 -1.64 -10.42
C PHE A 79 18.04 -1.79 -11.28
N LEU A 80 17.30 -2.88 -11.04
CA LEU A 80 16.04 -3.20 -11.69
C LEU A 80 14.87 -2.80 -10.79
N VAL A 81 13.76 -2.42 -11.40
CA VAL A 81 12.52 -2.02 -10.70
C VAL A 81 11.35 -2.81 -11.25
N GLU A 82 10.42 -3.18 -10.36
CA GLU A 82 9.17 -3.87 -10.66
C GLU A 82 8.42 -3.22 -11.84
N ARG A 83 7.95 -4.07 -12.77
CA ARG A 83 7.27 -3.67 -14.00
C ARG A 83 5.81 -4.06 -14.03
N THR A 84 5.53 -5.36 -13.85
CA THR A 84 4.18 -5.96 -13.93
C THR A 84 4.17 -7.36 -13.34
N LEU A 85 3.02 -7.80 -12.86
CA LEU A 85 2.74 -9.18 -12.47
C LEU A 85 2.52 -10.08 -13.71
N VAL A 86 3.03 -11.30 -13.68
CA VAL A 86 2.87 -12.35 -14.69
C VAL A 86 2.59 -13.71 -14.05
N TRP A 87 2.00 -14.62 -14.80
CA TRP A 87 2.06 -16.05 -14.50
C TRP A 87 3.40 -16.60 -14.99
N ALA A 88 4.24 -17.05 -14.06
CA ALA A 88 5.55 -17.63 -14.33
C ALA A 88 5.57 -19.12 -13.96
N HIS A 89 6.26 -19.94 -14.77
CA HIS A 89 6.44 -21.36 -14.50
C HIS A 89 7.27 -21.59 -13.22
N ARG A 90 6.75 -22.37 -12.26
CA ARG A 90 7.48 -22.76 -11.04
C ARG A 90 7.62 -24.29 -10.99
N LYS A 91 8.81 -24.79 -10.69
CA LYS A 91 9.05 -26.24 -10.60
C LYS A 91 8.34 -26.80 -9.36
N SER A 92 7.31 -27.61 -9.56
CA SER A 92 6.76 -28.51 -8.54
C SER A 92 7.39 -29.91 -8.70
N GLU A 93 7.30 -30.76 -7.66
CA GLU A 93 7.85 -32.12 -7.69
C GLU A 93 7.10 -33.08 -8.63
N LYS A 94 5.87 -32.72 -9.05
CA LYS A 94 4.94 -33.62 -9.75
C LYS A 94 4.34 -33.07 -11.04
N ASP A 95 4.34 -31.75 -11.24
CA ASP A 95 3.44 -31.10 -12.21
C ASP A 95 3.91 -29.70 -12.68
N GLU A 96 3.34 -29.21 -13.78
CA GLU A 96 3.71 -27.93 -14.41
C GLU A 96 2.92 -26.70 -13.87
N VAL A 97 3.11 -26.38 -12.58
CA VAL A 97 2.40 -25.26 -11.93
C VAL A 97 2.95 -23.87 -12.32
N LYS A 98 2.08 -22.86 -12.30
CA LYS A 98 2.41 -21.46 -12.65
C LYS A 98 1.94 -20.53 -11.56
N TRP A 99 2.85 -19.75 -10.99
CA TRP A 99 2.59 -18.86 -9.86
C TRP A 99 2.65 -17.40 -10.30
N PRO A 100 1.93 -16.48 -9.61
CA PRO A 100 2.08 -15.05 -9.82
C PRO A 100 3.50 -14.60 -9.42
N ALA A 101 4.18 -13.91 -10.33
CA ALA A 101 5.53 -13.39 -10.14
C ALA A 101 5.68 -11.97 -10.71
N LEU A 102 6.47 -11.15 -10.06
CA LEU A 102 6.84 -9.82 -10.52
C LEU A 102 7.93 -9.92 -11.58
N THR A 103 7.76 -9.23 -12.70
CA THR A 103 8.84 -8.96 -13.67
C THR A 103 9.53 -7.63 -13.35
N PHE A 104 10.78 -7.50 -13.73
CA PHE A 104 11.59 -6.30 -13.46
C PHE A 104 12.19 -5.73 -14.75
N SER A 105 12.25 -4.40 -14.82
CA SER A 105 12.92 -3.66 -15.91
C SER A 105 14.13 -2.89 -15.37
N PRO A 106 15.24 -2.80 -16.12
CA PRO A 106 16.42 -2.04 -15.69
C PRO A 106 16.11 -0.54 -15.65
N LEU A 107 16.29 0.07 -14.48
CA LEU A 107 16.33 1.53 -14.33
C LEU A 107 17.76 2.05 -14.55
N SER A 108 18.75 1.27 -14.10
CA SER A 108 20.19 1.47 -14.33
C SER A 108 20.86 0.11 -14.48
N SER A 109 21.75 -0.05 -15.48
CA SER A 109 22.56 -1.27 -15.64
C SER A 109 23.87 -0.96 -16.37
N ASP A 110 24.99 -1.54 -15.93
CA ASP A 110 26.27 -1.56 -16.65
C ASP A 110 26.53 -2.88 -17.40
N VAL A 111 25.67 -3.88 -17.19
CA VAL A 111 25.69 -5.20 -17.87
C VAL A 111 24.33 -5.49 -18.51
N THR A 112 24.36 -6.09 -19.69
CA THR A 112 23.18 -6.67 -20.35
C THR A 112 22.83 -7.99 -19.68
N LEU A 113 21.61 -8.09 -19.14
CA LEU A 113 21.00 -9.39 -18.88
C LEU A 113 20.74 -10.05 -20.25
N GLU A 114 21.08 -11.33 -20.39
CA GLU A 114 20.81 -12.13 -21.60
C GLU A 114 19.29 -12.34 -21.79
N ASP A 115 18.86 -13.27 -22.65
CA ASP A 115 17.43 -13.54 -22.95
C ASP A 115 16.60 -14.12 -21.76
N LEU A 116 17.09 -13.95 -20.53
CA LEU A 116 16.47 -14.32 -19.27
C LEU A 116 15.89 -13.10 -18.56
N GLN A 117 14.56 -13.05 -18.44
CA GLN A 117 13.82 -12.10 -17.62
C GLN A 117 13.96 -12.50 -16.13
N PRO A 118 14.47 -11.61 -15.24
CA PRO A 118 14.39 -11.81 -13.80
C PRO A 118 12.93 -11.77 -13.35
N VAL A 119 12.54 -12.75 -12.52
CA VAL A 119 11.20 -12.86 -11.94
C VAL A 119 11.27 -13.14 -10.44
N GLU A 120 10.34 -12.60 -9.66
CA GLU A 120 10.24 -12.86 -8.22
C GLU A 120 8.82 -13.33 -7.88
N PHE A 121 8.67 -14.57 -7.40
CA PHE A 121 7.36 -15.12 -7.04
C PHE A 121 6.81 -14.42 -5.79
N LEU A 122 5.50 -14.10 -5.75
CA LEU A 122 4.94 -13.25 -4.69
C LEU A 122 5.11 -13.83 -3.28
N HIS A 123 4.80 -15.12 -3.12
CA HIS A 123 4.58 -15.75 -1.82
C HIS A 123 5.88 -16.05 -1.04
N ASP A 124 6.86 -16.65 -1.72
CA ASP A 124 8.15 -17.04 -1.14
C ASP A 124 9.28 -16.05 -1.45
N ARG A 125 9.02 -15.04 -2.30
CA ARG A 125 10.01 -14.08 -2.84
C ARG A 125 11.20 -14.75 -3.53
N GLN A 126 11.01 -15.96 -4.06
CA GLN A 126 12.07 -16.67 -4.76
C GLN A 126 12.41 -15.96 -6.07
N LEU A 127 13.65 -15.50 -6.18
CA LEU A 127 14.20 -14.92 -7.40
C LEU A 127 14.56 -16.02 -8.40
N GLY A 128 13.98 -15.94 -9.59
CA GLY A 128 14.25 -16.81 -10.74
C GLY A 128 14.65 -16.02 -11.98
N PHE A 129 15.19 -16.73 -12.97
CA PHE A 129 15.60 -16.18 -14.26
C PHE A 129 15.03 -17.08 -15.35
N LEU A 130 14.06 -16.59 -16.10
CA LEU A 130 13.26 -17.38 -17.04
C LEU A 130 13.28 -16.74 -18.43
N ASP A 131 13.23 -17.55 -19.48
CA ASP A 131 12.95 -17.07 -20.84
C ASP A 131 11.61 -16.31 -20.86
N TYR A 132 11.66 -15.07 -21.35
CA TYR A 132 10.51 -14.16 -21.46
C TYR A 132 9.32 -14.77 -22.21
N ASN A 133 9.58 -15.64 -23.20
CA ASN A 133 8.54 -16.30 -24.01
C ASN A 133 7.66 -17.26 -23.20
N ASN A 134 8.13 -17.73 -22.04
CA ASN A 134 7.38 -18.62 -21.15
C ASN A 134 6.50 -17.89 -20.12
N LEU A 135 6.54 -16.55 -20.10
CA LEU A 135 5.76 -15.73 -19.17
C LEU A 135 4.42 -15.33 -19.79
N LYS A 136 3.32 -15.56 -19.07
CA LYS A 136 1.97 -15.12 -19.49
C LYS A 136 1.53 -13.90 -18.69
N PRO A 137 0.89 -12.87 -19.29
CA PRO A 137 0.37 -11.73 -18.54
C PRO A 137 -0.62 -12.19 -17.45
N TYR A 138 -0.49 -11.67 -16.22
CA TYR A 138 -1.50 -11.87 -15.19
C TYR A 138 -2.67 -10.90 -15.44
N GLN A 139 -3.90 -11.41 -15.45
CA GLN A 139 -5.13 -10.61 -15.61
C GLN A 139 -6.07 -10.85 -14.43
N GLU A 140 -6.43 -12.12 -14.24
CA GLU A 140 -7.25 -12.63 -13.15
C GLU A 140 -6.60 -13.84 -12.47
N TRP A 141 -7.21 -14.29 -11.37
CA TRP A 141 -6.75 -15.45 -10.61
C TRP A 141 -7.26 -16.75 -11.23
N ASP A 142 -6.38 -17.73 -11.37
CA ASP A 142 -6.67 -19.07 -11.86
C ASP A 142 -6.06 -20.08 -10.88
N ALA A 143 -6.93 -20.80 -10.16
CA ALA A 143 -6.51 -21.78 -9.16
C ALA A 143 -5.88 -23.04 -9.79
N VAL A 144 -6.30 -23.41 -11.01
CA VAL A 144 -5.80 -24.59 -11.72
C VAL A 144 -4.37 -24.34 -12.18
N LEU A 145 -4.10 -23.16 -12.79
CA LEU A 145 -2.73 -22.73 -13.11
C LEU A 145 -1.85 -22.64 -11.86
N ALA A 146 -2.39 -22.15 -10.73
CA ALA A 146 -1.67 -22.10 -9.46
C ALA A 146 -1.38 -23.47 -8.82
N GLY A 147 -2.00 -24.55 -9.32
CA GLY A 147 -1.73 -25.94 -8.94
C GLY A 147 -2.77 -26.58 -8.01
N SER A 148 -4.04 -26.15 -8.03
CA SER A 148 -5.11 -26.71 -7.19
C SER A 148 -5.39 -28.20 -7.40
N GLU A 149 -5.12 -28.71 -8.60
CA GLU A 149 -5.23 -30.14 -8.93
C GLU A 149 -3.87 -30.86 -8.79
N SER A 150 -2.76 -30.11 -8.89
CA SER A 150 -1.38 -30.57 -8.78
C SER A 150 -0.86 -30.76 -7.34
N GLY A 151 -1.75 -30.71 -6.35
CA GLY A 151 -1.43 -30.94 -4.94
C GLY A 151 -0.76 -29.76 -4.22
N VAL A 152 -0.86 -28.53 -4.74
CA VAL A 152 -0.55 -27.32 -3.97
C VAL A 152 -1.62 -27.14 -2.88
N ASP A 153 -1.22 -26.80 -1.65
CA ASP A 153 -2.16 -26.75 -0.54
C ASP A 153 -3.09 -25.52 -0.61
N SER A 154 -4.27 -25.66 -0.01
CA SER A 154 -5.31 -24.63 -0.03
C SER A 154 -4.90 -23.32 0.67
N SER A 155 -3.99 -23.37 1.65
CA SER A 155 -3.52 -22.16 2.34
C SER A 155 -2.55 -21.35 1.47
N THR A 156 -1.61 -22.01 0.81
CA THR A 156 -0.73 -21.40 -0.20
C THR A 156 -1.54 -20.83 -1.38
N LEU A 157 -2.55 -21.56 -1.89
CA LEU A 157 -3.42 -21.06 -2.96
C LEU A 157 -4.21 -19.81 -2.54
N SER A 158 -4.72 -19.78 -1.31
CA SER A 158 -5.40 -18.61 -0.73
C SER A 158 -4.46 -17.41 -0.58
N SER A 159 -3.23 -17.65 -0.10
CA SER A 159 -2.19 -16.62 0.01
C SER A 159 -1.81 -16.03 -1.35
N LEU A 160 -1.49 -16.86 -2.34
CA LEU A 160 -1.17 -16.43 -3.71
C LEU A 160 -2.30 -15.60 -4.34
N ALA A 161 -3.56 -16.01 -4.13
CA ALA A 161 -4.72 -15.26 -4.61
C ALA A 161 -4.86 -13.90 -3.92
N SER A 162 -4.64 -13.86 -2.60
CA SER A 162 -4.70 -12.64 -1.78
C SER A 162 -3.58 -11.66 -2.12
N GLU A 163 -2.35 -12.12 -2.26
CA GLU A 163 -1.18 -11.33 -2.64
C GLU A 163 -1.32 -10.75 -4.06
N ALA A 164 -1.81 -11.55 -5.01
CA ALA A 164 -2.09 -11.09 -6.38
C ALA A 164 -3.33 -10.18 -6.45
N ALA A 165 -4.19 -10.16 -5.44
CA ALA A 165 -5.21 -9.14 -5.26
C ALA A 165 -4.62 -7.86 -4.64
N GLU A 166 -3.87 -7.94 -3.53
CA GLU A 166 -3.21 -6.77 -2.90
C GLU A 166 -2.32 -6.04 -3.92
N TRP A 167 -1.53 -6.76 -4.73
CA TRP A 167 -0.71 -6.14 -5.76
C TRP A 167 -1.56 -5.31 -6.74
N ARG A 168 -2.69 -5.85 -7.22
CA ARG A 168 -3.59 -5.12 -8.12
C ARG A 168 -4.18 -3.88 -7.43
N THR A 169 -4.67 -4.02 -6.20
CA THR A 169 -5.18 -2.91 -5.38
C THR A 169 -4.12 -1.85 -5.11
N VAL A 170 -2.85 -2.22 -4.91
CA VAL A 170 -1.73 -1.28 -4.75
C VAL A 170 -1.38 -0.57 -6.06
N GLN A 171 -1.56 -1.18 -7.23
CA GLN A 171 -1.43 -0.47 -8.51
C GLN A 171 -2.58 0.52 -8.74
N ASP A 172 -3.84 0.11 -8.46
CA ASP A 172 -5.00 0.98 -8.66
C ASP A 172 -5.04 2.13 -7.64
N GLY A 173 -4.73 1.87 -6.36
CA GLY A 173 -4.63 2.89 -5.32
C GLY A 173 -3.57 3.95 -5.64
N GLN A 174 -2.38 3.54 -6.08
CA GLN A 174 -1.34 4.48 -6.54
C GLN A 174 -1.80 5.30 -7.75
N ARG A 175 -2.49 4.66 -8.71
CA ARG A 175 -3.03 5.36 -9.88
C ARG A 175 -4.10 6.39 -9.50
N ILE A 176 -4.97 6.08 -8.53
CA ILE A 176 -5.95 7.05 -8.00
C ILE A 176 -5.22 8.24 -7.37
N LEU A 177 -4.22 7.96 -6.54
CA LEU A 177 -3.40 8.98 -5.85
C LEU A 177 -2.73 9.96 -6.84
N THR A 178 -2.23 9.49 -7.98
CA THR A 178 -1.52 10.36 -8.95
C THR A 178 -2.34 10.85 -10.13
N THR A 179 -3.47 10.23 -10.48
CA THR A 179 -4.26 10.59 -11.69
C THR A 179 -5.68 11.08 -11.42
N THR A 180 -6.24 10.87 -10.22
CA THR A 180 -7.54 11.40 -9.81
C THR A 180 -7.52 11.97 -8.39
N PRO A 181 -6.64 12.94 -8.07
CA PRO A 181 -6.49 13.43 -6.70
C PRO A 181 -7.68 14.26 -6.19
N SER A 182 -8.48 14.85 -7.09
CA SER A 182 -9.64 15.68 -6.73
C SER A 182 -10.79 14.95 -6.03
N VAL A 183 -10.87 13.61 -6.15
CA VAL A 183 -11.87 12.79 -5.44
C VAL A 183 -11.39 12.27 -4.08
N LEU A 184 -10.19 12.68 -3.63
CA LEU A 184 -9.57 12.18 -2.39
C LEU A 184 -9.92 12.99 -1.13
N GLY A 185 -10.60 14.14 -1.26
CA GLY A 185 -10.97 14.97 -0.11
C GLY A 185 -11.79 14.20 0.93
N GLY A 186 -11.24 14.04 2.14
CA GLY A 186 -11.84 13.26 3.22
C GLY A 186 -11.46 11.77 3.24
N CYS A 187 -10.72 11.27 2.26
CA CYS A 187 -10.15 9.92 2.31
C CYS A 187 -9.04 9.84 3.38
N ARG A 188 -8.93 8.67 4.03
CA ARG A 188 -7.81 8.37 4.92
C ARG A 188 -6.67 7.73 4.11
N ALA A 189 -5.44 8.09 4.44
CA ALA A 189 -4.24 7.52 3.84
C ALA A 189 -3.22 7.12 4.90
N GLN A 190 -2.37 6.16 4.57
CA GLN A 190 -1.09 5.91 5.23
C GLN A 190 0.00 6.55 4.37
N VAL A 191 0.92 7.30 4.99
CA VAL A 191 1.97 8.05 4.31
C VAL A 191 3.33 7.68 4.90
N TYR A 192 4.32 7.45 4.03
CA TYR A 192 5.65 7.03 4.44
C TYR A 192 6.46 8.20 5.01
N ARG A 193 7.07 8.02 6.18
CA ARG A 193 7.94 9.04 6.79
C ARG A 193 9.36 8.90 6.29
N VAL A 194 9.74 9.75 5.34
CA VAL A 194 11.11 9.86 4.78
C VAL A 194 12.18 10.03 5.88
N ALA A 195 11.87 10.78 6.94
CA ALA A 195 12.74 11.03 8.09
C ALA A 195 11.98 10.88 9.43
N GLY A 196 12.72 10.81 10.53
CA GLY A 196 12.15 10.70 11.88
C GLY A 196 12.03 9.27 12.42
N ALA A 197 11.52 9.16 13.66
CA ALA A 197 11.57 7.95 14.49
C ALA A 197 10.43 6.94 14.28
N THR A 198 9.55 7.18 13.31
CA THR A 198 8.49 6.26 12.88
C THR A 198 8.56 6.04 11.37
N GLN A 199 8.12 4.88 10.90
CA GLN A 199 8.17 4.50 9.48
C GLN A 199 7.00 5.09 8.66
N TRP A 200 5.82 5.20 9.28
CA TRP A 200 4.57 5.62 8.67
C TRP A 200 3.79 6.53 9.61
N TYR A 201 2.86 7.31 9.05
CA TYR A 201 1.74 7.91 9.75
C TYR A 201 0.42 7.62 9.04
N THR A 202 -0.69 7.89 9.72
CA THR A 202 -2.01 7.96 9.08
C THR A 202 -2.49 9.41 9.07
N ALA A 203 -3.15 9.79 7.99
CA ALA A 203 -3.61 11.15 7.76
C ALA A 203 -4.97 11.15 7.05
N VAL A 204 -5.63 12.31 7.07
CA VAL A 204 -6.77 12.62 6.20
C VAL A 204 -6.27 13.50 5.06
N ILE A 205 -6.61 13.17 3.81
CA ILE A 205 -6.34 14.03 2.65
C ILE A 205 -7.37 15.16 2.67
N VAL A 206 -6.91 16.41 2.78
CA VAL A 206 -7.78 17.60 2.89
C VAL A 206 -7.78 18.48 1.64
N GLY A 207 -6.75 18.36 0.79
CA GLY A 207 -6.66 19.13 -0.45
C GLY A 207 -5.64 18.57 -1.45
N VAL A 208 -5.61 19.16 -2.65
CA VAL A 208 -4.62 18.90 -3.69
C VAL A 208 -4.14 20.23 -4.28
N ASN A 209 -2.85 20.37 -4.50
CA ASN A 209 -2.27 21.42 -5.32
C ASN A 209 -2.39 21.02 -6.80
N GLU A 210 -3.40 21.56 -7.50
CA GLU A 210 -3.66 21.24 -8.92
C GLU A 210 -2.48 21.56 -9.86
N HIS A 211 -1.51 22.37 -9.43
CA HIS A 211 -0.36 22.76 -10.25
C HIS A 211 0.87 21.85 -10.08
N THR A 212 1.03 21.18 -8.93
CA THR A 212 2.18 20.27 -8.68
C THR A 212 1.79 18.79 -8.57
N GLY A 213 0.53 18.51 -8.23
CA GLY A 213 0.03 17.17 -7.90
C GLY A 213 0.27 16.75 -6.44
N GLU A 214 0.79 17.64 -5.59
CA GLU A 214 0.93 17.39 -4.15
C GLU A 214 -0.43 17.32 -3.44
N LEU A 215 -0.52 16.45 -2.44
CA LEU A 215 -1.68 16.28 -1.57
C LEU A 215 -1.41 16.97 -0.22
N THR A 216 -2.32 17.84 0.20
CA THR A 216 -2.33 18.37 1.57
C THR A 216 -2.98 17.32 2.48
N VAL A 217 -2.23 16.85 3.49
CA VAL A 217 -2.66 15.77 4.40
C VAL A 217 -2.48 16.19 5.85
N THR A 218 -3.52 15.98 6.68
CA THR A 218 -3.47 16.27 8.13
C THR A 218 -3.17 15.00 8.91
N ASP A 219 -2.06 14.94 9.65
CA ASP A 219 -1.65 13.78 10.46
C ASP A 219 -2.61 13.54 11.65
N ASP A 220 -3.09 12.32 11.84
CA ASP A 220 -4.06 11.96 12.89
C ASP A 220 -3.56 12.17 14.34
N THR A 221 -2.24 12.27 14.53
CA THR A 221 -1.56 12.22 15.84
C THR A 221 -1.03 13.58 16.28
N VAL A 222 -0.46 14.38 15.36
CA VAL A 222 0.01 15.74 15.66
C VAL A 222 -0.96 16.83 15.19
N LEU A 223 -1.92 16.51 14.31
CA LEU A 223 -2.88 17.44 13.72
C LEU A 223 -2.25 18.59 12.92
N GLU A 224 -1.01 18.41 12.49
CA GLU A 224 -0.30 19.30 11.56
C GLU A 224 -0.62 18.91 10.11
N GLU A 225 -0.55 19.89 9.21
CA GLU A 225 -0.70 19.68 7.76
C GLU A 225 0.68 19.51 7.09
N HIS A 226 0.77 18.52 6.20
CA HIS A 226 1.93 18.23 5.38
C HIS A 226 1.54 18.33 3.89
N SER A 227 2.45 18.85 3.04
CA SER A 227 2.33 18.76 1.59
C SER A 227 3.18 17.59 1.12
N GLU A 228 2.54 16.54 0.60
CA GLU A 228 3.19 15.27 0.27
C GLU A 228 2.88 14.88 -1.18
N ASP A 229 3.91 14.47 -1.92
CA ASP A 229 3.76 14.14 -3.34
C ASP A 229 3.61 12.61 -3.54
N PRO A 230 2.45 12.11 -3.99
CA PRO A 230 2.22 10.67 -4.13
C PRO A 230 3.09 9.99 -5.19
N SER A 231 3.78 10.73 -6.08
CA SER A 231 4.76 10.17 -7.01
C SER A 231 6.18 10.08 -6.42
N LEU A 232 6.47 10.85 -5.36
CA LEU A 232 7.79 10.93 -4.71
C LEU A 232 7.85 10.30 -3.32
N VAL A 233 6.72 10.12 -2.63
CA VAL A 233 6.62 9.46 -1.31
C VAL A 233 5.57 8.36 -1.37
N GLN A 234 5.87 7.17 -0.83
CA GLN A 234 4.90 6.07 -0.84
C GLN A 234 3.68 6.40 0.03
N MET A 235 2.51 6.42 -0.60
CA MET A 235 1.20 6.54 0.05
C MET A 235 0.35 5.29 -0.20
N ARG A 236 -0.63 5.02 0.67
CA ARG A 236 -1.66 3.98 0.51
C ARG A 236 -3.00 4.51 1.01
N LEU A 237 -4.07 4.39 0.22
CA LEU A 237 -5.43 4.70 0.70
C LEU A 237 -5.89 3.67 1.74
N LEU A 238 -6.69 4.10 2.72
CA LEU A 238 -7.12 3.28 3.85
C LEU A 238 -8.66 3.15 3.90
N GLY A 239 -9.13 1.90 3.86
CA GLY A 239 -10.52 1.51 4.10
C GLY A 239 -10.96 0.39 3.17
N ASP A 240 -11.68 -0.58 3.72
CA ASP A 240 -12.22 -1.73 2.98
C ASP A 240 -13.10 -1.24 1.82
N GLY A 241 -12.79 -1.62 0.58
CA GLY A 241 -13.56 -1.28 -0.62
C GLY A 241 -13.38 0.16 -1.16
N VAL A 242 -12.55 1.00 -0.53
CA VAL A 242 -12.39 2.42 -0.91
C VAL A 242 -11.89 2.59 -2.35
N ILE A 243 -10.89 1.82 -2.75
CA ILE A 243 -10.28 1.89 -4.08
C ILE A 243 -11.30 1.45 -5.14
N GLU A 244 -12.00 0.36 -4.87
CA GLU A 244 -13.01 -0.20 -5.75
C GLU A 244 -14.23 0.74 -5.89
N SER A 245 -14.64 1.43 -4.82
CA SER A 245 -15.69 2.46 -4.86
C SER A 245 -15.27 3.67 -5.71
N ILE A 246 -14.06 4.20 -5.52
CA ILE A 246 -13.53 5.29 -6.35
C ILE A 246 -13.45 4.87 -7.83
N MET A 247 -13.02 3.65 -8.13
CA MET A 247 -12.98 3.12 -9.50
C MET A 247 -14.37 2.93 -10.13
N ARG A 248 -15.43 2.78 -9.33
CA ARG A 248 -16.84 2.78 -9.78
C ARG A 248 -17.44 4.18 -9.90
N GLY A 249 -16.71 5.24 -9.51
CA GLY A 249 -17.20 6.61 -9.47
C GLY A 249 -18.11 6.91 -8.28
N GLU A 250 -18.08 6.09 -7.23
CA GLU A 250 -18.83 6.34 -6.00
C GLU A 250 -18.14 7.40 -5.15
N VAL A 251 -18.92 8.32 -4.58
CA VAL A 251 -18.39 9.38 -3.69
C VAL A 251 -18.02 8.76 -2.33
N VAL A 252 -16.73 8.46 -2.15
CA VAL A 252 -16.17 8.05 -0.85
C VAL A 252 -16.03 9.28 0.05
N GLY A 253 -17.17 9.75 0.56
CA GLY A 253 -17.20 10.82 1.56
C GLY A 253 -16.51 10.42 2.87
N VAL A 254 -16.16 11.44 3.69
CA VAL A 254 -15.39 11.33 4.95
C VAL A 254 -15.76 10.06 5.74
N MET A 255 -14.85 9.08 5.71
CA MET A 255 -15.08 7.76 6.29
C MET A 255 -15.39 7.87 7.80
N PRO A 256 -16.58 7.45 8.26
CA PRO A 256 -16.93 7.51 9.68
C PRO A 256 -15.92 6.73 10.51
N ARG A 257 -15.39 7.34 11.59
CA ARG A 257 -14.45 6.67 12.51
C ARG A 257 -15.07 5.37 13.03
N ARG A 258 -14.64 4.21 12.48
CA ARG A 258 -15.11 2.89 12.89
C ARG A 258 -14.79 2.69 14.38
N SER A 259 -15.81 2.77 15.23
CA SER A 259 -15.64 2.77 16.68
C SER A 259 -14.95 1.49 17.16
N ARG A 260 -14.09 1.61 18.18
CA ARG A 260 -13.22 0.53 18.70
C ARG A 260 -13.98 -0.58 19.45
N SER A 261 -15.32 -0.57 19.41
CA SER A 261 -16.23 -1.45 20.18
C SER A 261 -16.42 -2.86 19.60
N ASN A 262 -16.17 -3.07 18.30
CA ASN A 262 -16.55 -4.34 17.65
C ASN A 262 -15.55 -5.49 17.87
N LEU A 263 -14.38 -5.23 18.47
CA LEU A 263 -13.36 -6.27 18.72
C LEU A 263 -13.63 -7.15 19.96
N GLN A 264 -14.74 -6.92 20.68
CA GLN A 264 -15.01 -7.52 22.00
C GLN A 264 -16.31 -8.32 22.04
N ARG A 265 -16.75 -8.89 20.91
CA ARG A 265 -18.02 -9.64 20.82
C ARG A 265 -17.97 -10.99 20.08
N VAL A 266 -16.77 -11.56 19.96
CA VAL A 266 -16.55 -12.94 19.48
C VAL A 266 -15.77 -13.71 20.55
N ASP A 267 -16.36 -13.86 21.74
CA ASP A 267 -15.97 -14.88 22.73
C ASP A 267 -17.01 -15.00 23.85
N ARG A 268 -18.11 -15.74 23.57
CA ARG A 268 -19.01 -16.34 24.58
C ARG A 268 -20.03 -17.27 23.91
N GLU A 269 -19.56 -18.41 23.43
CA GLU A 269 -20.44 -19.47 22.94
C GLU A 269 -21.07 -20.27 24.09
N ALA A 270 -22.01 -21.16 23.74
CA ALA A 270 -23.07 -21.60 24.65
C ALA A 270 -22.67 -22.62 25.73
N THR A 271 -23.21 -22.42 26.93
CA THR A 271 -23.50 -23.49 27.90
C THR A 271 -24.98 -23.44 28.30
N LYS A 272 -25.66 -24.58 28.39
CA LYS A 272 -27.13 -24.68 28.55
C LYS A 272 -27.56 -25.20 29.94
N SER A 273 -28.27 -24.37 30.71
CA SER A 273 -29.42 -24.76 31.59
C SER A 273 -29.15 -25.74 32.76
N PRO A 274 -30.12 -26.09 33.66
CA PRO A 274 -31.51 -25.63 33.80
C PRO A 274 -32.00 -25.22 35.22
N ALA A 275 -33.14 -24.48 35.26
CA ALA A 275 -34.09 -24.33 36.38
C ALA A 275 -33.60 -23.64 37.69
N THR A 276 -34.43 -23.23 38.68
CA THR A 276 -35.88 -23.37 38.96
C THR A 276 -36.49 -22.08 39.58
N THR A 277 -37.81 -21.90 39.41
CA THR A 277 -38.82 -21.20 40.27
C THR A 277 -38.45 -20.02 41.20
N GLY A 278 -39.19 -18.90 41.07
CA GLY A 278 -39.43 -17.93 42.16
C GLY A 278 -39.92 -16.57 41.66
N GLY A 279 -41.06 -16.05 42.14
CA GLY A 279 -41.59 -14.77 41.64
C GLY A 279 -42.48 -14.00 42.61
N ARG A 280 -42.63 -12.69 42.37
CA ARG A 280 -43.66 -11.84 43.03
C ARG A 280 -44.06 -10.63 42.17
N LYS A 281 -45.25 -10.08 42.44
CA LYS A 281 -45.90 -8.96 41.73
C LYS A 281 -45.58 -7.58 42.35
N LYS A 282 -46.04 -6.53 41.63
CA LYS A 282 -46.25 -5.11 42.02
C LYS A 282 -45.05 -4.17 41.74
N THR A 283 -45.24 -2.90 41.33
CA THR A 283 -46.48 -2.14 41.02
C THR A 283 -46.23 -1.05 39.97
N SER A 284 -47.30 -0.60 39.31
CA SER A 284 -47.32 0.59 38.44
C SER A 284 -47.54 1.90 39.21
N VAL A 285 -46.89 2.99 38.80
CA VAL A 285 -47.31 4.38 39.08
C VAL A 285 -47.19 5.20 37.77
N ARG A 286 -48.10 6.16 37.57
CA ARG A 286 -48.15 7.12 36.44
C ARG A 286 -47.92 8.55 36.93
N SER A 287 -47.71 9.48 35.98
CA SER A 287 -47.74 10.96 36.06
C SER A 287 -46.36 11.53 35.70
N ASN A 288 -46.16 12.12 34.53
CA ASN A 288 -46.60 13.47 34.09
C ASN A 288 -45.97 14.60 34.91
N GLY A 289 -45.24 15.47 34.21
CA GLY A 289 -44.51 16.62 34.75
C GLY A 289 -43.81 17.41 33.64
N GLN A 290 -44.56 17.83 32.62
CA GLN A 290 -44.05 18.61 31.48
C GLN A 290 -44.10 20.11 31.81
N LEU A 291 -42.96 20.80 31.74
CA LEU A 291 -42.85 22.26 31.87
C LEU A 291 -41.97 22.83 30.74
N THR A 292 -42.18 24.11 30.44
CA THR A 292 -41.85 24.71 29.13
C THR A 292 -40.68 25.68 29.15
N SER A 293 -40.17 25.98 27.95
CA SER A 293 -39.11 26.94 27.62
C SER A 293 -39.35 28.38 28.08
N ALA A 294 -38.27 29.11 28.36
CA ALA A 294 -38.26 30.58 28.41
C ALA A 294 -36.88 31.18 28.03
N GLU A 295 -36.92 32.16 27.13
CA GLU A 295 -35.92 33.20 26.77
C GLU A 295 -36.74 34.49 26.44
N PRO A 296 -36.17 35.70 26.22
CA PRO A 296 -34.78 36.12 26.02
C PRO A 296 -34.27 36.97 27.22
N THR A 297 -33.51 38.09 27.23
CA THR A 297 -33.10 39.13 26.24
C THR A 297 -31.83 39.88 26.73
N PRO A 298 -30.93 40.39 25.86
CA PRO A 298 -29.64 40.97 26.26
C PRO A 298 -29.56 42.51 26.21
N GLN A 299 -28.53 43.11 26.85
CA GLN A 299 -27.86 44.39 26.53
C GLN A 299 -26.81 44.78 27.61
N PRO A 300 -25.92 45.78 27.41
CA PRO A 300 -25.60 46.53 26.18
C PRO A 300 -24.10 46.54 25.79
N THR A 301 -23.80 47.12 24.62
CA THR A 301 -22.47 47.41 24.08
C THR A 301 -21.79 48.63 24.72
N GLY A 302 -20.46 48.67 24.72
CA GLY A 302 -19.69 49.88 25.05
C GLY A 302 -19.65 50.91 23.91
N MET A 303 -19.19 52.13 24.22
CA MET A 303 -18.90 53.20 23.24
C MET A 303 -17.41 53.61 23.28
N TYR A 304 -16.96 54.16 22.17
CA TYR A 304 -15.71 54.93 22.06
C TYR A 304 -15.90 56.33 22.67
N GLU A 305 -14.82 56.92 23.17
CA GLU A 305 -14.65 58.38 23.14
C GLU A 305 -13.18 58.73 22.85
N GLN A 306 -12.94 59.91 22.27
CA GLN A 306 -11.64 60.41 21.85
C GLN A 306 -11.27 61.70 22.60
N LEU A 307 -10.03 62.17 22.40
CA LEU A 307 -9.45 63.44 22.87
C LEU A 307 -9.05 63.41 24.37
N LYS A 308 -7.89 63.91 24.77
CA LYS A 308 -6.90 64.77 24.08
C LYS A 308 -5.49 64.19 24.12
#